data_AF-A0A952GHD2-F1
#
_entry.id   AF-A0A952GHD2-F1
#
_cell.length_a   1.000
_cell.length_b   1.000
_cell.length_c   1.000
_cell.angle_alpha   90.00
_cell.angle_beta   90.00
_cell.angle_gamma   90.00
#
_symmetry.space_group_name_H-M   'P 1'
#
loop_
_entity.id
_entity.type
_entity.pdbx_description
1 polymer ?
#
loop_
_entity_poly.entity_id
_entity_poly.type
_entity_poly.pdbx_seq_one_letter_code
_entity_poly.pdbx_strand_id
1 'polypeptide(L)'
;HGINAPVVVDGVTSAGYQGAPAPDQWFGGPALADAGNIVLRDGAGRVADSLNYGRLVDPWLAEGYQGASGAGRGGCTAPVPAVASGVGTSAARNPDGADTDSNCADFVTTRRPTPGASNQTALDPGPLVSLQLSGNGSSFLRHEDAGNGVVMSDVTSSSPTTLKQDATFVKTAGMADPTCVSFESVNRPGSYLRHENFVLHLQPDDGSSLFAQDATFCPKPGNSGSGTSYQSVNYPTKFIRAYQGAAYLASNGGSNAFDDAASWAADSTWLEATPWAPAP
;
A
#
# COMPACT_ATOMS: atom_id res chain seq x y z
N HIS A 1 14.51 -37.67 -1.87
CA HIS A 1 15.26 -36.56 -2.50
C HIS A 1 16.62 -36.49 -1.83
N GLY A 2 17.67 -36.06 -2.55
CA GLY A 2 19.00 -35.92 -1.96
C GLY A 2 19.05 -34.78 -0.93
N ILE A 3 20.02 -34.83 -0.01
CA ILE A 3 20.29 -33.70 0.89
C ILE A 3 20.60 -32.47 0.04
N ASN A 4 19.96 -31.33 0.35
CA ASN A 4 20.03 -30.05 -0.38
C ASN A 4 19.41 -30.06 -1.80
N ALA A 5 18.78 -31.15 -2.24
CA ALA A 5 17.99 -31.13 -3.46
C ALA A 5 16.64 -30.46 -3.17
N PRO A 6 16.17 -29.52 -4.03
CA PRO A 6 14.83 -28.96 -3.87
C PRO A 6 13.78 -30.07 -3.96
N VAL A 7 12.82 -30.05 -3.04
CA VAL A 7 11.65 -30.93 -3.12
C VAL A 7 10.66 -30.25 -4.05
N VAL A 8 10.82 -30.54 -5.33
CA VAL A 8 9.90 -30.12 -6.38
C VAL A 8 8.84 -31.20 -6.55
N VAL A 9 7.57 -30.81 -6.55
CA VAL A 9 6.46 -31.72 -6.79
C VAL A 9 5.74 -31.27 -8.06
N ASP A 10 6.35 -31.55 -9.22
CA ASP A 10 5.88 -31.10 -10.54
C ASP A 10 4.44 -31.52 -10.89
N GLY A 11 3.92 -32.55 -10.21
CA GLY A 11 2.54 -33.03 -10.41
C GLY A 11 1.48 -32.20 -9.68
N VAL A 12 1.86 -31.28 -8.79
CA VAL A 12 0.92 -30.45 -8.01
C VAL A 12 0.88 -29.06 -8.62
N THR A 13 0.20 -28.95 -9.77
CA THR A 13 0.02 -27.69 -10.50
C THR A 13 -1.24 -26.92 -10.08
N SER A 14 -2.11 -27.53 -9.27
CA SER A 14 -3.42 -26.99 -8.88
C SER A 14 -3.45 -26.33 -7.50
N ALA A 15 -2.33 -26.33 -6.77
CA ALA A 15 -2.22 -25.72 -5.44
C ALA A 15 -1.20 -24.57 -5.47
N GLY A 16 -1.58 -23.38 -4.98
CA GLY A 16 -0.75 -22.17 -5.04
C GLY A 16 -1.27 -21.17 -6.06
N TYR A 17 -0.41 -20.29 -6.58
CA TYR A 17 -0.79 -19.27 -7.57
C TYR A 17 -1.22 -19.90 -8.90
N GLN A 18 -2.39 -19.50 -9.41
CA GLN A 18 -3.02 -20.02 -10.64
C GLN A 18 -3.27 -18.93 -11.69
N GLY A 19 -2.57 -17.78 -11.59
CA GLY A 19 -2.76 -16.68 -12.53
C GLY A 19 -2.12 -16.94 -13.90
N ALA A 20 -2.27 -15.97 -14.81
CA ALA A 20 -1.87 -16.11 -16.21
C ALA A 20 -0.34 -16.30 -16.40
N PRO A 21 0.54 -15.58 -15.69
CA PRO A 21 1.94 -15.99 -15.58
C PRO A 21 2.05 -17.36 -14.91
N ALA A 22 2.59 -18.36 -15.60
CA ALA A 22 2.88 -19.64 -14.96
C ALA A 22 4.02 -19.46 -13.93
N PRO A 23 3.95 -20.08 -12.74
CA PRO A 23 5.09 -20.13 -11.84
C PRO A 23 6.30 -20.80 -12.49
N ASP A 24 7.49 -20.24 -12.25
CA ASP A 24 8.74 -20.85 -12.71
C ASP A 24 9.04 -22.17 -11.99
N GLN A 25 8.57 -22.31 -10.74
CA GLN A 25 8.77 -23.49 -9.90
C GLN A 25 7.57 -23.76 -8.99
N TRP A 26 7.32 -25.05 -8.73
CA TRP A 26 6.32 -25.52 -7.77
C TRP A 26 7.01 -26.25 -6.62
N PHE A 27 6.94 -25.69 -5.42
CA PHE A 27 7.45 -26.32 -4.22
C PHE A 27 6.36 -27.17 -3.56
N GLY A 28 6.76 -28.22 -2.85
CA GLY A 28 5.84 -29.03 -2.05
C GLY A 28 5.10 -28.20 -0.98
N GLY A 29 4.15 -28.86 -0.29
CA GLY A 29 3.36 -28.23 0.77
C GLY A 29 4.22 -27.71 1.93
N PRO A 30 3.69 -26.75 2.71
CA PRO A 30 4.41 -26.14 3.81
C PRO A 30 4.78 -27.19 4.87
N ALA A 31 5.85 -26.94 5.63
CA ALA A 31 6.26 -27.82 6.72
C ALA A 31 5.11 -28.04 7.73
N LEU A 32 4.23 -27.03 7.86
CA LEU A 32 3.05 -26.98 8.70
C LEU A 32 1.91 -26.32 7.95
N ALA A 33 0.66 -26.53 8.37
CA ALA A 33 -0.52 -26.02 7.67
C ALA A 33 -0.48 -24.51 7.34
N ASP A 34 0.22 -23.70 8.14
CA ASP A 34 0.29 -22.25 8.06
C ASP A 34 1.71 -21.69 8.13
N ALA A 35 2.75 -22.52 8.04
CA ALA A 35 4.13 -22.06 8.19
C ALA A 35 5.19 -22.95 7.55
N GLY A 36 6.31 -22.33 7.19
CA GLY A 36 7.44 -23.00 6.58
C GLY A 36 8.59 -22.04 6.28
N ASN A 37 9.58 -22.56 5.57
CA ASN A 37 10.75 -21.80 5.16
C ASN A 37 11.24 -22.20 3.76
N ILE A 38 11.84 -21.24 3.07
CA ILE A 38 12.61 -21.43 1.84
C ILE A 38 14.03 -20.95 2.11
N VAL A 39 15.02 -21.70 1.65
CA VAL A 39 16.44 -21.41 1.89
C VAL A 39 17.19 -21.43 0.58
N LEU A 40 17.89 -20.35 0.29
CA LEU A 40 18.87 -20.28 -0.79
C LEU A 40 20.23 -20.69 -0.24
N ARG A 41 20.92 -21.59 -0.93
CA ARG A 41 22.28 -22.02 -0.58
C ARG A 41 23.26 -21.73 -1.71
N ASP A 42 24.48 -21.39 -1.34
CA ASP A 42 25.60 -21.24 -2.29
C ASP A 42 26.13 -22.61 -2.76
N GLY A 43 27.06 -22.60 -3.73
CA GLY A 43 27.70 -23.81 -4.25
C GLY A 43 28.55 -24.59 -3.23
N ALA A 44 28.84 -24.02 -2.06
CA ALA A 44 29.49 -24.67 -0.94
C ALA A 44 28.51 -25.20 0.12
N GLY A 45 27.20 -25.02 -0.08
CA GLY A 45 26.12 -25.45 0.81
C GLY A 45 25.83 -24.50 1.98
N ARG A 46 26.46 -23.32 2.03
CA ARG A 46 26.18 -22.29 3.04
C ARG A 46 24.85 -21.60 2.71
N VAL A 47 24.16 -21.14 3.75
CA VAL A 47 22.94 -20.33 3.58
C VAL A 47 23.35 -18.97 3.03
N ALA A 48 22.77 -18.60 1.89
CA ALA A 48 22.96 -17.31 1.26
C ALA A 48 21.82 -16.34 1.59
N ASP A 49 20.59 -16.85 1.69
CA ASP A 49 19.36 -16.09 1.94
C ASP A 49 18.28 -17.07 2.45
N SER A 50 17.31 -16.59 3.23
CA SER A 50 16.20 -17.38 3.76
C SER A 50 14.90 -16.60 4.03
N LEU A 51 13.80 -17.19 3.57
CA LEU A 51 12.45 -16.73 3.82
C LEU A 51 11.76 -17.63 4.85
N ASN A 52 11.39 -17.08 6.02
CA ASN A 52 10.46 -17.73 6.95
C ASN A 52 9.06 -17.10 6.80
N TYR A 53 8.02 -17.92 6.67
CA TYR A 53 6.63 -17.45 6.59
C TYR A 53 5.74 -18.06 7.68
N GLY A 54 4.82 -17.24 8.19
CA GLY A 54 3.84 -17.60 9.21
C GLY A 54 4.36 -17.64 10.63
N ARG A 55 5.06 -18.71 11.00
CA ARG A 55 5.78 -18.77 12.28
C ARG A 55 7.23 -19.15 12.04
N LEU A 56 8.09 -18.77 12.97
CA LEU A 56 9.49 -19.19 12.98
C LEU A 56 9.56 -20.71 13.09
N VAL A 57 9.81 -21.39 11.97
CA VAL A 57 10.00 -22.85 11.93
C VAL A 57 11.48 -23.20 12.05
N ASP A 58 12.37 -22.33 11.55
CA ASP A 58 13.82 -22.42 11.67
C ASP A 58 14.38 -21.07 12.15
N PRO A 59 14.49 -20.86 13.48
CA PRO A 59 14.93 -19.57 14.04
C PRO A 59 16.30 -19.10 13.55
N TRP A 60 17.23 -20.04 13.33
CA TRP A 60 18.57 -19.75 12.85
C TRP A 60 18.62 -19.28 11.37
N LEU A 61 17.50 -19.40 10.66
CA LEU A 61 17.28 -18.94 9.27
C LEU A 61 16.39 -17.69 9.20
N ALA A 62 16.05 -17.05 10.31
CA ALA A 62 15.24 -15.84 10.25
C ALA A 62 16.11 -14.62 9.93
N GLU A 63 15.80 -13.94 8.83
CA GLU A 63 16.35 -12.62 8.52
C GLU A 63 15.59 -11.55 9.34
N GLY A 64 16.33 -10.60 9.94
CA GLY A 64 15.80 -9.54 10.81
C GLY A 64 15.94 -9.78 12.33
N TYR A 65 15.19 -9.02 13.14
CA TYR A 65 15.25 -9.09 14.62
C TYR A 65 14.85 -10.47 15.16
N GLN A 66 15.83 -11.17 15.73
CA GLN A 66 15.75 -12.51 16.31
C GLN A 66 15.12 -12.53 17.73
N GLY A 67 14.06 -11.74 17.94
CA GLY A 67 13.46 -11.48 19.25
C GLY A 67 13.40 -12.70 20.18
N ALA A 68 13.85 -12.49 21.42
CA ALA A 68 14.11 -13.48 22.48
C ALA A 68 13.32 -14.80 22.38
N SER A 69 14.04 -15.92 22.45
CA SER A 69 13.47 -17.27 22.45
C SER A 69 12.40 -17.47 23.55
N GLY A 70 11.29 -18.12 23.19
CA GLY A 70 10.17 -18.43 24.11
C GLY A 70 8.86 -18.68 23.36
N ALA A 71 7.92 -19.39 24.00
CA ALA A 71 6.59 -19.60 23.44
C ALA A 71 5.87 -18.25 23.20
N GLY A 72 5.42 -18.00 21.97
CA GLY A 72 4.72 -16.77 21.59
C GLY A 72 5.62 -15.56 21.27
N ARG A 73 6.94 -15.73 21.23
CA ARG A 73 7.89 -14.69 20.79
C ARG A 73 8.34 -15.01 19.36
N GLY A 74 7.86 -14.22 18.40
CA GLY A 74 8.12 -14.43 16.97
C GLY A 74 9.20 -13.49 16.47
N GLY A 75 10.23 -14.04 15.81
CA GLY A 75 11.09 -13.25 14.93
C GLY A 75 10.30 -12.68 13.75
N CYS A 76 10.98 -11.93 12.89
CA CYS A 76 10.40 -11.28 11.73
C CYS A 76 10.11 -12.32 10.62
N THR A 77 8.83 -12.51 10.26
CA THR A 77 8.39 -13.48 9.25
C THR A 77 7.56 -12.82 8.17
N ALA A 78 7.66 -13.32 6.94
CA ALA A 78 6.74 -12.95 5.88
C ALA A 78 5.29 -13.38 6.24
N PRO A 79 4.28 -12.60 5.85
CA PRO A 79 2.91 -12.91 6.15
C PRO A 79 2.42 -14.16 5.41
N VAL A 80 1.54 -14.95 6.03
CA VAL A 80 1.00 -16.18 5.43
C VAL A 80 -0.04 -15.80 4.38
N PRO A 81 0.08 -16.30 3.14
CA PRO A 81 -1.01 -16.25 2.17
C PRO A 81 -2.26 -16.93 2.73
N ALA A 82 -3.42 -16.27 2.65
CA ALA A 82 -4.66 -16.78 3.20
C ALA A 82 -5.81 -16.66 2.20
N VAL A 83 -6.81 -17.53 2.34
CA VAL A 83 -8.08 -17.43 1.64
C VAL A 83 -9.07 -16.63 2.49
N ALA A 84 -9.16 -15.33 2.25
CA ALA A 84 -10.26 -14.52 2.78
C ALA A 84 -11.37 -14.48 1.73
N SER A 85 -12.47 -15.20 1.98
CA SER A 85 -13.74 -15.11 1.22
C SER A 85 -13.61 -15.15 -0.32
N GLY A 86 -12.99 -16.19 -0.87
CA GLY A 86 -13.12 -16.56 -2.29
C GLY A 86 -11.96 -16.18 -3.22
N VAL A 87 -11.10 -15.24 -2.85
CA VAL A 87 -9.84 -14.95 -3.59
C VAL A 87 -8.67 -15.11 -2.62
N GLY A 88 -7.74 -16.03 -2.93
CA GLY A 88 -6.54 -16.23 -2.14
C GLY A 88 -5.57 -15.05 -2.28
N THR A 89 -4.86 -14.71 -1.21
CA THR A 89 -3.69 -13.82 -1.28
C THR A 89 -2.44 -14.63 -1.59
N SER A 90 -1.37 -13.92 -1.96
CA SER A 90 -0.01 -14.43 -2.12
C SER A 90 0.93 -13.51 -1.36
N ALA A 91 1.98 -14.08 -0.75
CA ALA A 91 3.07 -13.28 -0.21
C ALA A 91 3.91 -12.78 -1.40
N ALA A 92 4.22 -11.49 -1.40
CA ALA A 92 5.03 -10.84 -2.43
C ALA A 92 5.99 -9.86 -1.76
N ARG A 93 7.10 -9.55 -2.47
CA ARG A 93 8.00 -8.50 -2.00
C ARG A 93 7.29 -7.15 -1.96
N ASN A 94 7.59 -6.35 -0.95
CA ASN A 94 7.21 -4.95 -0.89
C ASN A 94 7.85 -4.23 -2.10
N PRO A 95 7.08 -3.53 -2.94
CA PRO A 95 7.62 -2.89 -4.14
C PRO A 95 8.29 -1.54 -3.82
N ASP A 96 8.91 -1.38 -2.66
CA ASP A 96 9.67 -0.18 -2.28
C ASP A 96 11.11 -0.19 -2.84
N GLY A 97 11.54 -1.33 -3.42
CA GLY A 97 12.86 -1.52 -3.98
C GLY A 97 13.96 -1.64 -2.92
N ALA A 98 13.59 -1.69 -1.63
CA ALA A 98 14.50 -1.93 -0.53
C ALA A 98 14.58 -3.43 -0.23
N ASP A 99 15.76 -3.86 0.20
CA ASP A 99 15.99 -5.16 0.81
C ASP A 99 16.60 -4.84 2.18
N THR A 100 15.82 -5.04 3.24
CA THR A 100 16.18 -4.60 4.60
C THR A 100 16.74 -5.74 5.45
N ASP A 101 17.07 -6.86 4.82
CA ASP A 101 17.43 -8.13 5.46
C ASP A 101 16.34 -8.54 6.49
N SER A 102 15.06 -8.27 6.22
CA SER A 102 13.97 -8.39 7.18
C SER A 102 12.65 -8.81 6.51
N ASN A 103 12.33 -10.11 6.59
CA ASN A 103 11.17 -10.72 5.93
C ASN A 103 9.80 -10.04 6.19
N CYS A 104 9.58 -9.45 7.36
CA CYS A 104 8.34 -8.75 7.73
C CYS A 104 8.31 -7.27 7.32
N ALA A 105 9.46 -6.70 6.95
CA ALA A 105 9.54 -5.39 6.33
C ALA A 105 9.49 -5.50 4.80
N ASP A 106 10.08 -6.57 4.26
CA ASP A 106 10.28 -6.74 2.82
C ASP A 106 9.17 -7.55 2.14
N PHE A 107 8.22 -8.15 2.88
CA PHE A 107 7.11 -8.92 2.30
C PHE A 107 5.73 -8.50 2.82
N VAL A 108 4.78 -8.46 1.89
CA VAL A 108 3.36 -8.16 2.13
C VAL A 108 2.47 -9.21 1.47
N THR A 109 1.19 -9.30 1.87
CA THR A 109 0.20 -10.10 1.13
C THR A 109 -0.47 -9.28 0.04
N THR A 110 -0.60 -9.83 -1.15
CA THR A 110 -1.32 -9.23 -2.30
C THR A 110 -2.29 -10.23 -2.92
N ARG A 111 -3.41 -9.76 -3.47
CA ARG A 111 -4.33 -10.57 -4.28
C ARG A 111 -4.00 -10.54 -5.77
N ARG A 112 -3.06 -9.67 -6.17
CA ARG A 112 -2.62 -9.49 -7.54
C ARG A 112 -1.10 -9.69 -7.61
N PRO A 113 -0.60 -10.88 -7.25
CA PRO A 113 0.81 -11.14 -7.45
C PRO A 113 1.12 -10.98 -8.95
N THR A 114 2.27 -10.41 -9.25
CA THR A 114 2.75 -10.26 -10.62
C THR A 114 4.07 -11.03 -10.81
N PRO A 115 4.07 -12.38 -10.70
CA PRO A 115 5.29 -13.16 -10.87
C PRO A 115 5.89 -12.91 -12.25
N GLY A 116 7.22 -12.73 -12.29
CA GLY A 116 7.94 -12.43 -13.53
C GLY A 116 7.76 -11.00 -14.06
N ALA A 117 6.86 -10.19 -13.48
CA ALA A 117 6.89 -8.76 -13.72
C ALA A 117 8.08 -8.15 -12.99
N SER A 118 8.60 -7.03 -13.51
CA SER A 118 9.46 -6.15 -12.72
C SER A 118 8.77 -5.84 -11.39
N ASN A 119 9.50 -5.91 -10.26
CA ASN A 119 9.01 -5.39 -8.97
C ASN A 119 8.33 -4.05 -9.25
N GLN A 120 7.04 -3.94 -8.91
CA GLN A 120 6.14 -2.96 -9.52
C GLN A 120 6.63 -1.53 -9.30
N THR A 121 7.35 -1.03 -10.29
CA THR A 121 7.58 0.39 -10.55
C THR A 121 6.53 0.95 -11.52
N ALA A 122 5.54 0.14 -11.93
CA ALA A 122 4.51 0.55 -12.85
C ALA A 122 3.30 1.06 -12.07
N LEU A 123 3.13 2.38 -12.12
CA LEU A 123 1.94 3.08 -11.64
C LEU A 123 0.69 2.68 -12.46
N ASP A 124 -0.48 2.75 -11.82
CA ASP A 124 -1.75 2.63 -12.51
C ASP A 124 -1.89 3.72 -13.60
N PRO A 125 -2.67 3.49 -14.66
CA PRO A 125 -2.87 4.49 -15.69
C PRO A 125 -3.71 5.66 -15.17
N GLY A 126 -3.16 6.87 -15.25
CA GLY A 126 -3.88 8.09 -14.91
C GLY A 126 -3.01 9.35 -15.06
N PRO A 127 -3.59 10.55 -15.08
CA PRO A 127 -2.81 11.78 -14.99
C PRO A 127 -2.18 11.92 -13.61
N LEU A 128 -0.96 12.46 -13.60
CA LEU A 128 -0.30 12.89 -12.36
C LEU A 128 -0.89 14.21 -11.87
N VAL A 129 -1.14 14.32 -10.57
CA VAL A 129 -1.71 15.50 -9.92
C VAL A 129 -1.03 15.78 -8.59
N SER A 130 -0.96 17.06 -8.23
CA SER A 130 -0.71 17.50 -6.86
C SER A 130 -1.98 18.18 -6.33
N LEU A 131 -2.45 17.81 -5.13
CA LEU A 131 -3.67 18.36 -4.56
C LEU A 131 -3.35 19.56 -3.68
N GLN A 132 -3.57 20.76 -4.21
CA GLN A 132 -3.35 22.03 -3.52
C GLN A 132 -4.60 22.44 -2.73
N LEU A 133 -4.45 22.89 -1.50
CA LEU A 133 -5.57 23.40 -0.70
C LEU A 133 -6.10 24.72 -1.27
N SER A 134 -7.42 24.82 -1.45
CA SER A 134 -8.05 26.06 -1.91
C SER A 134 -7.81 27.21 -0.92
N GLY A 135 -7.38 28.37 -1.41
CA GLY A 135 -7.14 29.55 -0.57
C GLY A 135 -5.78 29.60 0.13
N ASN A 136 -4.94 28.56 0.02
CA ASN A 136 -3.55 28.59 0.48
C ASN A 136 -2.59 28.19 -0.65
N GLY A 137 -1.85 29.18 -1.17
CA GLY A 137 -1.06 29.05 -2.39
C GLY A 137 0.13 28.09 -2.34
N SER A 138 0.57 27.63 -1.18
CA SER A 138 1.72 26.71 -1.08
C SER A 138 1.39 25.37 -0.43
N SER A 139 0.20 25.20 0.16
CA SER A 139 -0.11 24.01 0.94
C SER A 139 -0.69 22.89 0.07
N PHE A 140 -0.02 21.73 0.09
CA PHE A 140 -0.41 20.53 -0.64
C PHE A 140 -0.65 19.36 0.31
N LEU A 141 -1.57 18.49 -0.09
CA LEU A 141 -1.72 17.17 0.52
C LEU A 141 -0.53 16.31 0.12
N ARG A 142 0.06 15.63 1.10
CA ARG A 142 1.13 14.66 0.91
C ARG A 142 1.00 13.51 1.90
N HIS A 143 1.64 12.40 1.62
CA HIS A 143 1.90 11.41 2.66
C HIS A 143 3.17 11.75 3.46
N GLU A 144 3.36 11.09 4.60
CA GLU A 144 4.59 11.18 5.40
C GLU A 144 5.65 10.20 4.93
N ASP A 145 6.93 10.64 4.95
CA ASP A 145 8.10 9.80 4.65
C ASP A 145 8.17 8.56 5.56
N ALA A 146 7.84 8.71 6.84
CA ALA A 146 7.77 7.61 7.81
C ALA A 146 6.31 7.33 8.16
N GLY A 147 5.86 6.08 7.94
CA GLY A 147 4.51 5.64 8.26
C GLY A 147 3.50 5.88 7.14
N ASN A 148 2.22 5.96 7.53
CA ASN A 148 1.08 6.00 6.62
C ASN A 148 0.23 7.28 6.76
N GLY A 149 0.68 8.28 7.51
CA GLY A 149 -0.05 9.53 7.73
C GLY A 149 -0.18 10.36 6.45
N VAL A 150 -1.30 11.07 6.30
CA VAL A 150 -1.52 12.05 5.22
C VAL A 150 -1.72 13.43 5.83
N VAL A 151 -0.87 14.36 5.42
CA VAL A 151 -0.71 15.67 6.04
C VAL A 151 -0.66 16.78 5.01
N MET A 152 -0.81 18.01 5.49
CA MET A 152 -0.67 19.23 4.71
C MET A 152 0.74 19.78 4.89
N SER A 153 1.39 20.21 3.82
CA SER A 153 2.70 20.87 3.89
C SER A 153 2.91 21.85 2.77
N ASP A 154 3.76 22.85 3.02
CA ASP A 154 4.17 23.77 1.97
C ASP A 154 5.15 23.08 1.01
N VAL A 155 4.80 23.04 -0.27
CA VAL A 155 5.66 22.48 -1.33
C VAL A 155 6.02 23.57 -2.32
N THR A 156 7.33 23.68 -2.58
CA THR A 156 7.92 24.72 -3.42
C THR A 156 8.94 24.12 -4.38
N SER A 157 9.42 24.93 -5.33
CA SER A 157 10.48 24.50 -6.24
C SER A 157 11.80 24.17 -5.53
N SER A 158 12.06 24.72 -4.34
CA SER A 158 13.24 24.39 -3.51
C SER A 158 13.02 23.22 -2.55
N SER A 159 11.80 22.68 -2.46
CA SER A 159 11.52 21.51 -1.62
C SER A 159 12.33 20.29 -2.07
N PRO A 160 12.72 19.39 -1.13
CA PRO A 160 13.39 18.13 -1.44
C PRO A 160 12.60 17.28 -2.44
N THR A 161 13.32 16.46 -3.23
CA THR A 161 12.70 15.56 -4.22
C THR A 161 11.69 14.61 -3.58
N THR A 162 12.00 14.05 -2.40
CA THR A 162 11.09 13.15 -1.66
C THR A 162 9.78 13.86 -1.30
N LEU A 163 9.86 15.07 -0.74
CA LEU A 163 8.66 15.87 -0.42
C LEU A 163 7.80 16.17 -1.66
N LYS A 164 8.42 16.42 -2.82
CA LYS A 164 7.70 16.62 -4.08
C LYS A 164 7.03 15.35 -4.57
N GLN A 165 7.68 14.20 -4.41
CA GLN A 165 7.11 12.89 -4.73
C GLN A 165 5.96 12.54 -3.78
N ASP A 166 6.11 12.76 -2.47
CA ASP A 166 5.08 12.50 -1.46
C ASP A 166 3.78 13.29 -1.70
N ALA A 167 3.91 14.44 -2.34
CA ALA A 167 2.82 15.35 -2.70
C ALA A 167 2.28 15.13 -4.13
N THR A 168 2.78 14.14 -4.85
CA THR A 168 2.36 13.81 -6.22
C THR A 168 1.68 12.45 -6.24
N PHE A 169 0.51 12.40 -6.88
CA PHE A 169 -0.29 11.19 -7.00
C PHE A 169 -0.69 10.93 -8.43
N VAL A 170 -0.92 9.67 -8.77
CA VAL A 170 -1.66 9.29 -9.97
C VAL A 170 -3.14 9.31 -9.63
N LYS A 171 -3.93 10.06 -10.40
CA LYS A 171 -5.39 10.00 -10.32
C LYS A 171 -5.91 8.87 -11.21
N THR A 172 -6.03 7.68 -10.65
CA THR A 172 -6.53 6.47 -11.35
C THR A 172 -8.06 6.39 -11.30
N ALA A 173 -8.64 5.48 -12.08
CA ALA A 173 -10.05 5.14 -11.97
C ALA A 173 -10.35 4.56 -10.57
N GLY A 174 -11.50 4.90 -9.99
CA GLY A 174 -11.85 4.46 -8.65
C GLY A 174 -11.92 2.93 -8.53
N MET A 175 -11.31 2.38 -7.48
CA MET A 175 -11.25 0.92 -7.26
C MET A 175 -12.62 0.29 -7.01
N ALA A 176 -13.53 1.00 -6.34
CA ALA A 176 -14.88 0.54 -6.08
C ALA A 176 -15.89 0.99 -7.16
N ASP A 177 -15.62 2.13 -7.80
CA ASP A 177 -16.44 2.69 -8.86
C ASP A 177 -15.54 3.40 -9.89
N PRO A 178 -15.45 2.89 -11.13
CA PRO A 178 -14.56 3.45 -12.16
C PRO A 178 -15.02 4.83 -12.68
N THR A 179 -16.21 5.31 -12.31
CA THR A 179 -16.66 6.68 -12.59
C THR A 179 -16.16 7.71 -11.56
N CYS A 180 -15.62 7.23 -10.44
CA CYS A 180 -14.94 8.00 -9.40
C CYS A 180 -13.42 7.83 -9.54
N VAL A 181 -12.64 8.29 -8.56
CA VAL A 181 -11.16 8.24 -8.62
C VAL A 181 -10.56 7.63 -7.36
N SER A 182 -9.36 7.07 -7.52
CA SER A 182 -8.44 6.71 -6.43
C SER A 182 -7.10 7.42 -6.67
N PHE A 183 -6.33 7.66 -5.61
CA PHE A 183 -5.06 8.38 -5.69
C PHE A 183 -3.91 7.48 -5.27
N GLU A 184 -3.09 7.05 -6.23
CA GLU A 184 -1.89 6.24 -5.99
C GLU A 184 -0.67 7.14 -5.76
N SER A 185 0.19 6.82 -4.80
CA SER A 185 1.45 7.56 -4.61
C SER A 185 2.46 7.25 -5.73
N VAL A 186 3.13 8.28 -6.26
CA VAL A 186 4.15 8.08 -7.30
C VAL A 186 5.44 7.43 -6.80
N ASN A 187 5.81 7.62 -5.53
CA ASN A 187 7.02 7.04 -4.94
C ASN A 187 6.73 5.87 -4.00
N ARG A 188 5.45 5.47 -3.86
CA ARG A 188 5.03 4.21 -3.25
C ARG A 188 3.95 3.54 -4.10
N PRO A 189 4.31 3.05 -5.31
CA PRO A 189 3.36 2.35 -6.18
C PRO A 189 2.62 1.23 -5.45
N GLY A 190 1.35 1.03 -5.79
CA GLY A 190 0.43 0.12 -5.11
C GLY A 190 -0.12 0.63 -3.77
N SER A 191 0.30 1.81 -3.30
CA SER A 191 -0.27 2.46 -2.11
C SER A 191 -1.14 3.66 -2.47
N TYR A 192 -2.28 3.75 -1.79
CA TYR A 192 -3.35 4.69 -2.14
C TYR A 192 -3.80 5.52 -0.95
N LEU A 193 -4.27 6.74 -1.24
CA LEU A 193 -5.03 7.52 -0.26
C LEU A 193 -6.31 6.76 0.06
N ARG A 194 -6.51 6.43 1.34
CA ARG A 194 -7.74 5.83 1.85
C ARG A 194 -8.12 6.42 3.19
N HIS A 195 -9.40 6.43 3.52
CA HIS A 195 -9.81 6.79 4.88
C HIS A 195 -9.79 5.55 5.79
N GLU A 196 -9.48 5.75 7.07
CA GLU A 196 -9.65 4.78 8.16
C GLU A 196 -10.10 5.55 9.39
N ASN A 197 -11.23 5.15 10.01
CA ASN A 197 -11.78 5.90 11.15
C ASN A 197 -11.90 7.42 10.87
N PHE A 198 -12.21 7.77 9.61
CA PHE A 198 -12.29 9.15 9.09
C PHE A 198 -10.98 9.94 9.02
N VAL A 199 -9.82 9.30 9.19
CA VAL A 199 -8.50 9.89 8.95
C VAL A 199 -7.97 9.41 7.60
N LEU A 200 -7.35 10.28 6.79
CA LEU A 200 -6.71 9.84 5.56
C LEU A 200 -5.34 9.23 5.86
N HIS A 201 -5.09 8.08 5.26
CA HIS A 201 -3.83 7.36 5.29
C HIS A 201 -3.36 7.02 3.87
N LEU A 202 -2.05 6.85 3.69
CA LEU A 202 -1.49 6.19 2.52
C LEU A 202 -1.17 4.74 2.86
N GLN A 203 -1.84 3.78 2.23
CA GLN A 203 -1.65 2.37 2.53
C GLN A 203 -1.66 1.49 1.29
N PRO A 204 -0.96 0.34 1.32
CA PRO A 204 -0.97 -0.61 0.21
C PRO A 204 -2.35 -1.23 0.01
N ASP A 205 -2.77 -1.39 -1.25
CA ASP A 205 -4.00 -2.11 -1.59
C ASP A 205 -3.93 -3.58 -1.14
N ASP A 206 -4.80 -3.95 -0.21
CA ASP A 206 -4.94 -5.33 0.30
C ASP A 206 -5.91 -6.19 -0.55
N GLY A 207 -6.47 -5.59 -1.60
CA GLY A 207 -7.42 -6.16 -2.55
C GLY A 207 -8.82 -6.40 -1.96
N SER A 208 -9.11 -5.89 -0.76
CA SER A 208 -10.41 -6.02 -0.12
C SER A 208 -11.43 -5.03 -0.71
N SER A 209 -12.70 -5.41 -0.68
CA SER A 209 -13.79 -4.50 -1.07
C SER A 209 -13.91 -3.31 -0.12
N LEU A 210 -13.47 -3.44 1.13
CA LEU A 210 -13.46 -2.35 2.10
C LEU A 210 -12.38 -1.34 1.72
N PHE A 211 -11.15 -1.79 1.46
CA PHE A 211 -10.08 -0.93 0.96
C PHE A 211 -10.51 -0.18 -0.30
N ALA A 212 -11.08 -0.90 -1.29
CA ALA A 212 -11.56 -0.28 -2.52
C ALA A 212 -12.61 0.81 -2.24
N GLN A 213 -13.54 0.58 -1.33
CA GLN A 213 -14.54 1.59 -0.94
C GLN A 213 -13.91 2.77 -0.19
N ASP A 214 -12.96 2.50 0.70
CA ASP A 214 -12.29 3.52 1.52
C ASP A 214 -11.30 4.38 0.72
N ALA A 215 -10.79 3.85 -0.38
CA ALA A 215 -9.85 4.52 -1.29
C ALA A 215 -10.52 5.14 -2.53
N THR A 216 -11.85 5.10 -2.65
CA THR A 216 -12.58 5.65 -3.81
C THR A 216 -13.33 6.93 -3.45
N PHE A 217 -13.04 8.00 -4.20
CA PHE A 217 -13.63 9.31 -4.02
C PHE A 217 -14.22 9.84 -5.31
N CYS A 218 -15.44 10.33 -5.26
CA CYS A 218 -16.17 10.85 -6.39
C CYS A 218 -15.96 12.38 -6.49
N PRO A 219 -15.33 12.88 -7.56
CA PRO A 219 -15.13 14.32 -7.76
C PRO A 219 -16.48 15.05 -7.84
N LYS A 220 -16.59 16.18 -7.12
CA LYS A 220 -17.72 17.11 -7.15
C LYS A 220 -17.22 18.53 -7.42
N PRO A 221 -18.08 19.44 -7.92
CA PRO A 221 -17.78 20.87 -7.91
C PRO A 221 -17.31 21.28 -6.50
N GLY A 222 -16.22 22.04 -6.42
CA GLY A 222 -15.62 22.36 -5.13
C GLY A 222 -16.57 23.14 -4.22
N ASN A 223 -16.58 22.76 -2.94
CA ASN A 223 -17.46 23.32 -1.92
C ASN A 223 -17.23 24.82 -1.69
N SER A 224 -16.05 25.36 -2.03
CA SER A 224 -15.75 26.80 -2.01
C SER A 224 -16.29 27.57 -3.22
N GLY A 225 -16.88 26.88 -4.20
CA GLY A 225 -17.34 27.47 -5.46
C GLY A 225 -16.28 27.48 -6.58
N SER A 226 -15.11 26.89 -6.34
CA SER A 226 -14.03 26.71 -7.32
C SER A 226 -13.35 25.36 -7.10
N GLY A 227 -12.54 24.87 -8.05
CA GLY A 227 -11.81 23.61 -7.88
C GLY A 227 -12.72 22.38 -7.70
N THR A 228 -12.19 21.37 -7.02
CA THR A 228 -12.82 20.05 -6.86
C THR A 228 -12.92 19.66 -5.38
N SER A 229 -14.03 19.07 -4.98
CA SER A 229 -14.17 18.40 -3.69
C SER A 229 -14.33 16.90 -3.89
N TYR A 230 -13.59 16.09 -3.15
CA TYR A 230 -13.56 14.63 -3.31
C TYR A 230 -14.46 13.97 -2.26
N GLN A 231 -15.65 13.57 -2.68
CA GLN A 231 -16.65 12.92 -1.83
C GLN A 231 -16.32 11.43 -1.67
N SER A 232 -16.37 10.87 -0.47
CA SER A 232 -16.21 9.41 -0.31
C SER A 232 -17.37 8.65 -0.96
N VAL A 233 -17.07 7.54 -1.65
CA VAL A 233 -18.10 6.68 -2.25
C VAL A 233 -18.95 5.97 -1.20
N ASN A 234 -18.35 5.56 -0.08
CA ASN A 234 -19.02 4.82 0.99
C ASN A 234 -19.47 5.68 2.18
N TYR A 235 -19.07 6.96 2.23
CA TYR A 235 -19.61 7.97 3.14
C TYR A 235 -20.04 9.23 2.36
N PRO A 236 -21.22 9.20 1.70
CA PRO A 236 -21.63 10.25 0.75
C PRO A 236 -21.83 11.64 1.37
N THR A 237 -21.85 11.79 2.69
CA THR A 237 -21.93 13.12 3.35
C THR A 237 -20.56 13.70 3.68
N LYS A 238 -19.47 12.98 3.39
CA LYS A 238 -18.12 13.34 3.81
C LYS A 238 -17.16 13.49 2.63
N PHE A 239 -16.21 14.40 2.78
CA PHE A 239 -15.25 14.81 1.76
C PHE A 239 -13.83 14.80 2.32
N ILE A 240 -12.83 14.59 1.46
CA ILE A 240 -11.42 14.81 1.83
C ILE A 240 -11.27 16.28 2.26
N ARG A 241 -10.80 16.50 3.48
CA ARG A 241 -10.66 17.79 4.13
C ARG A 241 -9.30 17.94 4.80
N ALA A 242 -8.66 19.08 4.61
CA ALA A 242 -7.56 19.54 5.47
C ALA A 242 -8.09 20.07 6.81
N TYR A 243 -7.53 19.63 7.93
CA TYR A 243 -7.88 20.16 9.24
C TYR A 243 -6.67 20.11 10.18
N GLN A 244 -6.25 21.26 10.71
CA GLN A 244 -5.11 21.39 11.63
C GLN A 244 -3.83 20.65 11.17
N GLY A 245 -3.51 20.72 9.87
CA GLY A 245 -2.29 20.15 9.30
C GLY A 245 -2.38 18.68 8.88
N ALA A 246 -3.49 17.98 9.13
CA ALA A 246 -3.75 16.61 8.68
C ALA A 246 -4.93 16.54 7.70
N ALA A 247 -5.10 15.41 7.03
CA ALA A 247 -6.22 15.15 6.13
C ALA A 247 -7.23 14.16 6.74
N TYR A 248 -8.52 14.47 6.62
CA TYR A 248 -9.63 13.73 7.19
C TYR A 248 -10.74 13.54 6.17
N LEU A 249 -11.64 12.60 6.46
CA LEU A 249 -12.92 12.45 5.79
C LEU A 249 -14.00 13.13 6.65
N ALA A 250 -14.41 14.33 6.27
CA ALA A 250 -15.22 15.21 7.12
C ALA A 250 -16.53 15.67 6.46
N SER A 251 -17.57 15.83 7.28
CA SER A 251 -18.85 16.44 6.88
C SER A 251 -18.88 17.93 7.25
N ASN A 252 -19.82 18.68 6.67
CA ASN A 252 -20.06 20.08 7.02
C ASN A 252 -20.89 20.15 8.33
N GLY A 253 -20.20 20.14 9.47
CA GLY A 253 -20.82 19.92 10.77
C GLY A 253 -20.81 18.44 11.16
N GLY A 254 -20.63 18.17 12.46
CA GLY A 254 -20.59 16.83 13.02
C GLY A 254 -20.08 16.82 14.47
N SER A 255 -19.94 15.63 15.04
CA SER A 255 -19.47 15.44 16.42
C SER A 255 -17.95 15.41 16.55
N ASN A 256 -17.22 15.18 15.45
CA ASN A 256 -15.76 15.18 15.47
C ASN A 256 -15.23 16.60 15.32
N ALA A 257 -14.06 16.88 15.92
CA ALA A 257 -13.42 18.19 15.79
C ALA A 257 -13.17 18.58 14.31
N PHE A 258 -12.78 17.62 13.47
CA PHE A 258 -12.54 17.84 12.04
C PHE A 258 -13.82 18.04 11.20
N ASP A 259 -15.00 17.81 11.78
CA ASP A 259 -16.28 18.12 11.15
C ASP A 259 -16.73 19.58 11.40
N ASP A 260 -15.86 20.45 11.95
CA ASP A 260 -16.17 21.87 12.20
C ASP A 260 -16.68 22.59 10.94
N ALA A 261 -17.85 23.22 10.99
CA ALA A 261 -18.40 23.94 9.84
C ALA A 261 -17.57 25.17 9.45
N ALA A 262 -16.77 25.73 10.38
CA ALA A 262 -15.86 26.82 10.09
C ALA A 262 -14.84 26.39 9.02
N SER A 263 -14.68 27.23 8.00
CA SER A 263 -13.78 27.01 6.85
C SER A 263 -14.00 25.71 6.06
N TRP A 264 -15.04 24.91 6.35
CA TRP A 264 -15.26 23.60 5.74
C TRP A 264 -15.23 23.65 4.21
N ALA A 265 -15.84 24.67 3.62
CA ALA A 265 -15.87 24.86 2.18
C ALA A 265 -14.47 25.00 1.57
N ALA A 266 -13.61 25.84 2.15
CA ALA A 266 -12.23 26.02 1.69
C ALA A 266 -11.38 24.78 1.96
N ASP A 267 -11.52 24.22 3.17
CA ASP A 267 -10.71 23.11 3.67
C ASP A 267 -11.01 21.77 2.97
N SER A 268 -12.19 21.62 2.37
CA SER A 268 -12.60 20.44 1.59
C SER A 268 -12.53 20.65 0.07
N THR A 269 -11.90 21.74 -0.37
CA THR A 269 -11.74 22.06 -1.79
C THR A 269 -10.28 22.04 -2.20
N TRP A 270 -10.02 21.40 -3.33
CA TRP A 270 -8.69 21.14 -3.85
C TRP A 270 -8.54 21.70 -5.27
N LEU A 271 -7.41 22.32 -5.55
CA LEU A 271 -6.98 22.63 -6.90
C LEU A 271 -6.06 21.50 -7.38
N GLU A 272 -6.41 20.88 -8.51
CA GLU A 272 -5.50 19.94 -9.18
C GLU A 272 -4.39 20.75 -9.87
N ALA A 273 -3.24 20.84 -9.21
CA ALA A 273 -2.09 21.56 -9.71
C ALA A 273 -1.20 20.65 -10.57
N THR A 274 -0.30 21.28 -11.34
CA THR A 274 0.79 20.57 -12.02
C THR A 274 1.54 19.69 -11.02
N PRO A 275 1.83 18.42 -11.36
CA PRO A 275 2.52 17.50 -10.46
C PRO A 275 3.91 18.03 -10.09
N TRP A 276 4.31 17.83 -8.83
CA TRP A 276 5.61 18.29 -8.32
C TRP A 276 6.76 17.34 -8.69
N ALA A 277 6.44 16.09 -8.99
CA ALA A 277 7.38 15.07 -9.46
C ALA A 277 6.85 14.38 -10.74
N PRO A 278 7.73 13.90 -11.63
CA PRO A 278 7.32 13.00 -12.70
C PRO A 278 7.00 11.60 -12.14
N ALA A 279 6.45 10.73 -12.99
CA ALA A 279 6.44 9.29 -12.72
C ALA A 279 7.89 8.77 -12.58
N PRO A 280 8.14 7.75 -11.73
CA PRO A 280 9.46 7.16 -11.52
C PRO A 280 10.03 6.48 -12.78
#